data_AF-A6HFV0-F1
#
_entry.id   AF-A6HFV0-F1
#
_cell.length_a   1.000
_cell.length_b   1.000
_cell.length_c   1.000
_cell.angle_alpha   90.00
_cell.angle_beta   90.00
_cell.angle_gamma   90.00
#
_symmetry.space_group_name_H-M   'P 1'
#
loop_
_entity.id
_entity.type
_entity.pdbx_description
1 polymer ?
#
loop_
_entity_poly.entity_id
_entity_poly.type
_entity_poly.pdbx_seq_one_letter_code
_entity_poly.pdbx_strand_id
1 'polypeptide(L)'
;MEVQAPPGTTIGHVLQTWHPFIPKFSILDADRQPVLRVVGPCCTCGCGTDTNFEVKTKDESRSVGRISKQWGGLLREALTDADDFGLQFPVDLDVRVKAVLLGATFLI
;
A
#
# COMPACT_ATOMS: atom_id res chain seq x y z
N MET A 1 5.35 -10.01 2.39
CA MET A 1 5.82 -9.49 3.68
C MET A 1 4.80 -9.85 4.75
N GLU A 2 5.26 -10.34 5.90
CA GLU A 2 4.40 -10.58 7.07
C GLU A 2 4.40 -9.36 7.98
N VAL A 3 3.25 -9.04 8.57
CA VAL A 3 3.11 -7.95 9.55
C VAL A 3 2.71 -8.56 10.89
N GLN A 4 3.46 -8.23 11.94
CA GLN A 4 3.25 -8.75 13.30
C GLN A 4 3.08 -7.60 14.30
N ALA A 5 2.17 -7.76 15.26
CA ALA A 5 2.00 -6.86 16.40
C ALA A 5 1.22 -7.56 17.54
N PRO A 6 1.81 -7.75 18.74
CA PRO A 6 3.23 -7.60 19.09
C PRO A 6 4.12 -8.60 18.31
N PRO A 7 5.47 -8.49 18.39
CA PRO A 7 6.37 -9.45 17.74
C PRO A 7 6.01 -10.90 18.12
N GLY A 8 5.89 -11.77 17.12
CA GLY A 8 5.43 -13.16 17.28
C GLY A 8 3.93 -13.38 17.13
N THR A 9 3.11 -12.31 17.02
CA THR A 9 1.69 -12.41 16.69
C THR A 9 1.43 -11.83 15.30
N THR A 10 1.16 -12.68 14.33
CA THR A 10 0.84 -12.29 12.95
C THR A 10 -0.53 -11.63 12.88
N ILE A 11 -0.58 -10.40 12.37
CA ILE A 11 -1.84 -9.68 12.15
C ILE A 11 -2.30 -9.72 10.69
N GLY A 12 -1.36 -9.97 9.76
CA GLY A 12 -1.67 -10.19 8.36
C GLY A 12 -0.44 -10.20 7.46
N HIS A 13 -0.67 -10.23 6.16
CA HIS A 13 0.38 -10.31 5.16
C HIS A 13 0.13 -9.37 3.99
N VAL A 14 1.20 -8.86 3.40
CA VAL A 14 1.17 -8.13 2.14
C VAL A 14 1.82 -9.01 1.06
N LEU A 15 1.08 -9.36 0.01
CA LEU A 15 1.59 -10.12 -1.12
C LEU A 15 1.62 -9.26 -2.38
N GLN A 16 2.78 -9.16 -3.02
CA GLN A 16 2.88 -8.56 -4.33
C GLN A 16 2.29 -9.52 -5.38
N THR A 17 1.29 -9.04 -6.12
CA THR A 17 0.67 -9.79 -7.20
C THR A 17 1.32 -9.36 -8.51
N TRP A 18 1.84 -10.33 -9.27
CA TRP A 18 2.49 -10.02 -10.54
C TRP A 18 1.47 -9.48 -11.55
N HIS A 19 1.81 -8.38 -12.19
CA HIS A 19 1.05 -7.80 -13.30
C HIS A 19 2.01 -7.03 -14.20
N PRO A 20 1.87 -7.09 -15.54
CA PRO A 20 2.88 -6.60 -16.47
C PRO A 20 3.10 -5.07 -16.45
N PHE A 21 2.09 -4.29 -16.10
CA PHE A 21 2.12 -2.82 -16.20
C PHE A 21 1.62 -2.04 -14.97
N ILE A 22 1.12 -2.76 -13.95
CA ILE A 22 0.40 -2.15 -12.82
C ILE A 22 0.93 -2.78 -11.55
N PRO A 23 1.54 -2.02 -10.63
CA PRO A 23 1.92 -2.57 -9.34
C PRO A 23 0.64 -2.92 -8.56
N LYS A 24 0.51 -4.19 -8.18
CA LYS A 24 -0.61 -4.71 -7.40
C LYS A 24 -0.12 -5.41 -6.14
N PHE A 25 -0.74 -5.09 -5.02
CA PHE A 25 -0.51 -5.76 -3.75
C PHE A 25 -1.83 -6.27 -3.18
N SER A 26 -1.83 -7.49 -2.65
CA SER A 26 -2.96 -8.08 -1.95
C SER A 26 -2.71 -7.99 -0.45
N ILE A 27 -3.69 -7.43 0.27
CA ILE A 27 -3.69 -7.32 1.73
C ILE A 27 -4.45 -8.51 2.27
N LEU A 28 -3.72 -9.37 2.97
CA LEU A 28 -4.25 -10.57 3.59
C LEU A 28 -4.37 -10.40 5.10
N ASP A 29 -5.37 -11.04 5.69
CA ASP A 29 -5.45 -11.22 7.14
C ASP A 29 -4.46 -12.27 7.65
N ALA A 30 -4.51 -12.57 8.96
CA ALA A 30 -3.68 -13.58 9.61
C ALA A 30 -3.91 -14.99 9.07
N ASP A 31 -5.12 -15.29 8.57
CA ASP A 31 -5.50 -16.58 7.97
C ASP A 31 -5.18 -16.64 6.47
N ARG A 32 -4.42 -15.66 5.96
CA ARG A 32 -4.02 -15.50 4.56
C ARG A 32 -5.19 -15.31 3.60
N GLN A 33 -6.33 -14.83 4.07
CA GLN A 33 -7.48 -14.50 3.22
C GLN A 33 -7.37 -13.06 2.72
N PRO A 34 -7.63 -12.81 1.41
CA PRO A 34 -7.55 -11.47 0.84
C PRO A 34 -8.73 -10.60 1.30
N VAL A 35 -8.39 -9.51 1.97
CA VAL A 35 -9.37 -8.54 2.49
C VAL A 35 -9.46 -7.32 1.58
N LEU A 36 -8.30 -6.77 1.17
CA LEU A 36 -8.20 -5.58 0.33
C LEU A 36 -7.11 -5.77 -0.74
N ARG A 37 -7.12 -4.90 -1.75
CA ARG A 37 -6.08 -4.83 -2.77
C ARG A 37 -5.59 -3.40 -2.91
N VAL A 38 -4.28 -3.22 -3.00
CA VAL A 38 -3.65 -1.94 -3.32
C VAL A 38 -3.27 -1.98 -4.79
N VAL A 39 -3.78 -1.04 -5.57
CA VAL A 39 -3.58 -0.96 -7.02
C VAL A 39 -2.95 0.38 -7.33
N GLY A 40 -1.72 0.37 -7.85
CA GLY A 40 -1.06 1.60 -8.28
C GLY A 40 -1.44 2.02 -9.71
N PRO A 41 -0.89 3.13 -10.18
CA PRO A 41 -1.15 3.62 -11.52
C PRO A 41 -0.54 2.70 -12.57
N CYS A 42 -1.20 2.58 -13.72
CA CYS A 42 -0.64 1.89 -14.88
C CYS A 42 0.44 2.77 -15.51
N CYS A 43 1.66 2.24 -15.67
CA CYS A 43 2.82 2.90 -16.28
C CYS A 43 3.05 4.34 -15.78
N THR A 44 3.99 4.53 -14.85
CA THR A 44 4.54 5.87 -14.51
C THR A 44 5.37 6.43 -15.68
N CYS A 45 4.77 6.60 -16.85
CA CYS A 45 5.28 7.39 -17.97
C CYS A 45 5.07 8.87 -17.63
N GLY A 46 5.76 9.38 -16.60
CA GLY A 46 5.58 10.74 -16.13
C GLY A 46 6.57 11.09 -15.05
N CYS A 47 7.58 11.87 -15.43
CA CYS A 47 8.61 12.44 -14.58
C CYS A 47 8.01 13.16 -13.36
N GLY A 48 8.48 12.82 -12.16
CA GLY A 48 8.45 13.70 -10.98
C GLY A 48 7.08 14.18 -10.49
N THR A 49 6.13 13.27 -10.28
CA THR A 49 4.83 13.61 -9.69
C THR A 49 4.44 12.62 -8.60
N ASP A 50 3.60 13.08 -7.67
CA ASP A 50 3.05 12.26 -6.58
C ASP A 50 2.36 11.00 -7.12
N THR A 51 2.69 9.85 -6.56
CA THR A 51 2.13 8.56 -7.00
C THR A 51 1.00 8.14 -6.08
N ASN A 52 -0.16 7.86 -6.65
CA ASN A 52 -1.35 7.47 -5.91
C ASN A 52 -1.68 5.99 -6.13
N PHE A 53 -1.77 5.23 -5.05
CA PHE A 53 -2.19 3.84 -5.01
C PHE A 53 -3.59 3.76 -4.42
N GLU A 54 -4.53 3.17 -5.14
CA GLU A 54 -5.90 3.00 -4.66
C GLU A 54 -6.00 1.76 -3.78
N VAL A 55 -6.60 1.90 -2.60
CA VAL A 55 -6.98 0.77 -1.76
C VAL A 55 -8.39 0.37 -2.16
N LYS A 56 -8.52 -0.80 -2.78
CA LYS A 56 -9.78 -1.36 -3.30
C LYS A 56 -10.23 -2.56 -2.49
N THR A 57 -11.50 -2.91 -2.65
CA THR A 57 -12.04 -4.19 -2.17
C THR A 57 -11.36 -5.39 -2.82
N LYS A 58 -11.54 -6.57 -2.21
CA LYS A 58 -10.99 -7.84 -2.70
C LYS A 58 -11.28 -8.16 -4.17
N ASP A 59 -12.41 -7.68 -4.68
CA ASP A 59 -12.92 -7.84 -6.05
C ASP A 59 -12.55 -6.68 -6.98
N GLU A 60 -11.75 -5.71 -6.50
CA GLU A 60 -11.32 -4.50 -7.23
C GLU A 60 -12.47 -3.59 -7.72
N SER A 61 -13.71 -3.81 -7.28
CA SER A 61 -14.90 -3.11 -7.78
C SER A 61 -15.04 -1.69 -7.25
N ARG A 62 -14.64 -1.43 -6.00
CA ARG A 62 -14.72 -0.12 -5.36
C ARG A 62 -13.43 0.27 -4.67
N SER A 63 -13.09 1.55 -4.77
CA SER A 63 -12.04 2.17 -3.95
C SER A 63 -12.60 2.51 -2.58
N VAL A 64 -11.90 2.11 -1.53
CA VAL A 64 -12.22 2.37 -0.12
C VAL A 64 -11.20 3.31 0.53
N GLY A 65 -10.08 3.58 -0.14
CA GLY A 65 -9.00 4.37 0.41
C GLY A 65 -7.89 4.63 -0.60
N ARG A 66 -6.82 5.27 -0.12
CA ARG A 66 -5.68 5.65 -0.95
C ARG A 66 -4.39 5.66 -0.13
N ILE A 67 -3.30 5.22 -0.74
CA ILE A 67 -1.94 5.43 -0.29
C ILE A 67 -1.30 6.41 -1.28
N SER A 68 -0.79 7.53 -0.82
CA SER A 68 -0.15 8.55 -1.65
C SER A 68 1.32 8.65 -1.27
N LYS A 69 2.21 8.45 -2.25
CA LYS A 69 3.63 8.73 -2.11
C LYS A 69 3.89 10.12 -2.66
N GLN A 70 4.29 11.07 -1.80
CA GLN A 70 4.65 12.41 -2.24
C GLN A 70 6.03 12.38 -2.91
N TRP A 71 6.14 13.01 -4.07
CA TRP A 71 7.43 13.16 -4.75
C TRP A 71 8.19 14.33 -4.13
N GLY A 72 9.32 14.03 -3.47
CA GLY A 72 10.14 15.04 -2.79
C GLY A 72 10.90 16.00 -3.70
N GLY A 73 10.91 15.77 -5.02
CA GLY A 73 11.69 16.55 -5.99
C GLY A 73 13.12 16.05 -6.18
N LEU A 74 13.74 16.44 -7.30
CA LEU A 74 15.12 16.09 -7.69
C LEU A 74 16.18 16.47 -6.63
N LEU A 75 15.91 17.47 -5.80
CA LEU A 75 16.82 17.96 -4.75
C LEU A 75 16.72 17.21 -3.42
N ARG A 76 15.58 16.59 -3.12
CA ARG A 76 15.35 15.92 -1.83
C ARG A 76 15.75 14.43 -1.88
N GLU A 77 15.65 13.81 -3.06
CA GLU A 77 16.21 12.47 -3.35
C GLU A 77 17.75 12.43 -3.23
N ALA A 78 18.46 13.55 -3.47
CA ALA A 78 19.92 13.62 -3.37
C ALA A 78 20.44 13.80 -1.93
N LEU A 79 19.58 14.20 -0.98
CA LEU A 79 19.99 14.62 0.37
C LEU A 79 19.28 13.87 1.51
N THR A 80 18.12 13.26 1.26
CA THR A 80 17.32 12.55 2.28
C THR A 80 16.51 11.42 1.66
N ASP A 81 16.77 10.17 2.07
CA ASP A 81 16.04 8.94 1.68
C ASP A 81 14.66 8.81 2.38
N ALA A 82 14.02 9.95 2.70
CA ALA A 82 12.78 9.99 3.45
C ALA A 82 11.61 10.22 2.49
N ASP A 83 10.86 9.15 2.22
CA ASP A 83 9.60 9.20 1.48
C ASP A 83 8.43 9.59 2.40
N ASP A 84 7.69 10.63 2.01
CA ASP A 84 6.48 11.07 2.72
C ASP A 84 5.25 10.30 2.18
N PHE A 85 4.67 9.42 3.00
CA PHE A 85 3.48 8.63 2.66
C PHE A 85 2.22 9.11 3.37
N GLY A 86 1.14 9.33 2.63
CA GLY A 86 -0.21 9.59 3.14
C GLY A 86 -1.10 8.35 3.02
N LEU A 87 -1.81 7.98 4.10
CA LEU A 87 -2.76 6.87 4.11
C LEU A 87 -4.17 7.38 4.42
N GLN A 88 -5.12 7.01 3.58
CA GLN A 88 -6.54 7.31 3.75
C GLN A 88 -7.33 6.01 3.67
N PHE A 89 -8.14 5.75 4.68
CA PHE A 89 -9.01 4.57 4.79
C PHE A 89 -10.22 4.94 5.67
N PRO A 90 -11.32 4.18 5.62
CA PRO A 90 -12.52 4.55 6.35
C PRO A 90 -12.35 4.24 7.85
N VAL A 91 -13.04 5.01 8.69
CA VAL A 91 -12.85 4.98 10.15
C VAL A 91 -13.18 3.60 10.76
N ASP A 92 -14.15 2.91 10.18
CA ASP A 92 -14.67 1.60 10.55
C ASP A 92 -13.82 0.42 10.07
N LEU A 93 -12.73 0.66 9.33
CA LEU A 93 -11.83 -0.41 8.89
C LEU A 93 -11.11 -1.06 10.10
N ASP A 94 -11.03 -2.39 10.10
CA ASP A 94 -10.36 -3.18 11.15
C ASP A 94 -8.92 -2.67 11.38
N VAL A 95 -8.56 -2.48 12.65
CA VAL A 95 -7.26 -1.95 13.07
C VAL A 95 -6.10 -2.82 12.58
N ARG A 96 -6.28 -4.14 12.49
CA ARG A 96 -5.28 -5.06 11.93
C ARG A 96 -5.05 -4.78 10.46
N VAL A 97 -6.12 -4.56 9.69
CA VAL A 97 -6.01 -4.24 8.26
C VAL A 97 -5.35 -2.87 8.06
N LYS A 98 -5.65 -1.88 8.90
CA LYS A 98 -4.95 -0.58 8.89
C LYS A 98 -3.44 -0.74 9.13
N ALA A 99 -3.06 -1.58 10.09
CA ALA A 99 -1.65 -1.86 10.37
C ALA A 99 -0.97 -2.62 9.22
N VAL A 100 -1.66 -3.55 8.55
CA VAL A 100 -1.12 -4.24 7.37
C VAL A 100 -0.99 -3.28 6.18
N LEU A 101 -1.92 -2.34 5.99
CA LEU A 101 -1.83 -1.28 4.99
C LEU A 101 -0.63 -0.36 5.23
N LEU A 102 -0.35 -0.02 6.50
CA LEU A 102 0.88 0.68 6.87
C LEU A 102 2.12 -0.15 6.51
N GLY A 103 2.10 -1.46 6.76
CA GLY A 103 3.17 -2.35 6.29
C GLY A 103 3.35 -2.31 4.77
N ALA A 104 2.24 -2.23 4.01
CA ALA A 104 2.30 -2.20 2.55
C ALA A 104 3.07 -0.99 2.00
N THR A 105 3.18 0.13 2.73
CA THR A 105 3.94 1.30 2.29
C THR A 105 5.44 1.02 2.16
N PHE A 106 5.97 0.04 2.90
CA PHE A 106 7.38 -0.36 2.79
C PHE A 106 7.69 -1.16 1.52
N LEU A 107 6.66 -1.62 0.79
CA LEU A 107 6.80 -2.32 -0.48
C LEU A 107 6.50 -1.44 -1.70
N ILE A 108 6.11 -0.18 -1.46
CA ILE A 108 5.76 0.83 -2.47
C ILE A 108 6.96 1.75 -2.70
#